data_AF-A0A6J4P7H1-F1
#
_entry.id   AF-A0A6J4P7H1-F1
#
_cell.length_a   1.000
_cell.length_b   1.000
_cell.length_c   1.000
_cell.angle_alpha   90.00
_cell.angle_beta   90.00
_cell.angle_gamma   90.00
#
_symmetry.space_group_name_H-M   'P 1'
#
loop_
_entity.id
_entity.type
_entity.pdbx_description
1 polymer ?
#
loop_
_entity_poly.entity_id
_entity_poly.type
_entity_poly.pdbx_seq_one_letter_code
_entity_poly.pdbx_strand_id
1 'polypeptide(L)'
;MAAGWETSVAVTRQATRPRTRAAHPRVVEPLHPHDPGRRQRHRAAVTPADPASRATRALISVPRIAGRPKAPVLSLHGLGDLFVPFSMEQAYARDVARHGRGHLLVQRAIRTVNHCEFSRAEVGTAWNALARWVESRRGPGKGHGSKRHVKVPVGDDVLDPAVVATETYGCRFSGRARTGTRALFAACPSR
;
A
#
# COMPACT_ATOMS: atom_id res chain seq x y z
N MET A 1 20.47 -26.74 -25.14
CA MET A 1 20.12 -25.36 -25.52
C MET A 1 20.13 -24.54 -24.24
N ALA A 2 21.25 -23.84 -23.98
CA ALA A 2 21.44 -22.98 -22.82
C ALA A 2 21.33 -21.53 -23.30
N ALA A 3 20.39 -20.76 -22.75
CA ALA A 3 20.26 -19.34 -23.03
C ALA A 3 21.00 -18.57 -21.93
N GLY A 4 22.10 -17.93 -22.33
CA GLY A 4 22.95 -17.09 -21.50
C GLY A 4 22.24 -15.81 -21.07
N TRP A 5 22.64 -15.33 -19.90
CA TRP A 5 22.30 -14.04 -19.33
C TRP A 5 23.46 -13.08 -19.64
N GLU A 6 23.22 -12.07 -20.47
CA GLU A 6 24.18 -10.98 -20.65
C GLU A 6 23.83 -9.82 -19.72
N THR A 7 24.73 -9.53 -18.79
CA THR A 7 24.77 -8.29 -18.01
C THR A 7 25.55 -7.25 -18.79
N SER A 8 24.90 -6.19 -19.27
CA SER A 8 25.61 -5.02 -19.82
C SER A 8 25.86 -3.99 -18.71
N VAL A 9 27.15 -3.72 -18.45
CA VAL A 9 27.63 -2.57 -17.66
C VAL A 9 28.08 -1.50 -18.65
N ALA A 10 27.44 -0.32 -18.61
CA ALA A 10 27.90 0.84 -19.34
C ALA A 10 28.87 1.64 -18.47
N VAL A 11 30.17 1.57 -18.76
CA VAL A 11 31.18 2.50 -18.23
C VAL A 11 31.22 3.71 -19.15
N THR A 12 30.80 4.87 -18.65
CA THR A 12 30.99 6.15 -19.36
C THR A 12 32.15 6.92 -18.72
N ARG A 13 33.09 7.37 -19.56
CA ARG A 13 34.25 8.19 -19.15
C ARG A 13 33.79 9.46 -18.43
N GLN A 14 34.34 9.70 -17.24
CA GLN A 14 34.22 10.98 -16.53
C GLN A 14 35.01 12.06 -17.28
N ALA A 15 34.32 13.07 -17.80
CA ALA A 15 34.94 14.32 -18.20
C ALA A 15 35.16 15.18 -16.94
N THR A 16 36.41 15.38 -16.55
CA THR A 16 36.81 16.29 -15.47
C THR A 16 36.61 17.74 -15.93
N ARG A 17 35.71 18.48 -15.26
CA ARG A 17 35.64 19.95 -15.35
C ARG A 17 36.29 20.57 -14.10
N PRO A 18 37.05 21.67 -14.23
CA PRO A 18 37.75 22.30 -13.12
C PRO A 18 36.76 22.92 -12.11
N ARG A 19 37.08 22.76 -10.83
CA ARG A 19 36.39 23.34 -9.67
C ARG A 19 36.63 24.85 -9.62
N THR A 20 35.56 25.65 -9.62
CA THR A 20 35.57 26.98 -8.99
C THR A 20 34.72 26.89 -7.71
N ARG A 21 35.39 27.02 -6.56
CA ARG A 21 34.77 26.98 -5.23
C ARG A 21 34.45 28.41 -4.82
N ALA A 22 33.21 28.86 -5.01
CA ALA A 22 32.73 30.07 -4.35
C ALA A 22 32.55 29.77 -2.85
N ALA A 23 33.23 30.53 -1.98
CA ALA A 23 33.10 30.40 -0.54
C ALA A 23 31.77 31.00 -0.07
N HIS A 24 30.88 30.18 0.47
CA HIS A 24 29.73 30.67 1.23
C HIS A 24 30.16 30.91 2.69
N PRO A 25 29.82 32.04 3.32
CA PRO A 25 30.10 32.26 4.74
C PRO A 25 29.29 31.27 5.58
N ARG A 26 29.97 30.55 6.47
CA ARG A 26 29.32 29.76 7.52
C ARG A 26 28.77 30.73 8.56
N VAL A 27 27.46 30.95 8.55
CA VAL A 27 26.75 31.49 9.71
C VAL A 27 26.56 30.33 10.68
N VAL A 28 27.24 30.40 11.83
CA VAL A 28 27.02 29.47 12.95
C VAL A 28 25.94 30.09 13.83
N GLU A 29 24.73 29.55 13.76
CA GLU A 29 23.61 30.00 14.59
C GLU A 29 23.59 29.22 15.93
N PRO A 30 23.34 29.87 17.08
CA PRO A 30 23.34 29.19 18.38
C PRO A 30 22.22 28.15 18.51
N LEU A 31 22.51 27.04 19.18
CA LEU A 31 21.54 25.97 19.46
C LEU A 31 20.46 26.45 20.45
N HIS A 32 19.25 26.68 19.96
CA HIS A 32 18.05 26.81 20.79
C HIS A 32 17.32 25.47 20.96
N PRO A 33 16.59 25.25 22.08
CA PRO A 33 15.90 23.99 22.38
C PRO A 33 14.91 23.58 21.28
N HIS A 34 14.90 22.28 20.96
CA HIS A 34 14.15 21.72 19.83
C HIS A 34 12.63 21.78 20.03
N ASP A 35 11.95 22.68 19.32
CA ASP A 35 10.50 22.65 19.10
C ASP A 35 10.13 21.61 18.01
N PRO A 36 9.42 20.51 18.34
CA PRO A 36 9.05 19.48 17.39
C PRO A 36 8.03 19.96 16.31
N GLY A 37 7.38 21.11 16.50
CA GLY A 37 6.40 21.67 15.56
C GLY A 37 6.97 22.35 14.31
N ARG A 38 8.27 22.64 14.28
CA ARG A 38 8.87 23.48 13.20
C ARG A 38 9.30 22.72 11.95
N ARG A 39 9.37 21.37 11.97
CA ARG A 39 9.94 20.59 10.85
C ARG A 39 9.06 20.49 9.60
N GLN A 40 7.76 20.83 9.69
CA GLN A 40 6.85 20.71 8.54
C GLN A 40 6.59 22.02 7.80
N ARG A 41 7.03 23.18 8.32
CA ARG A 41 6.69 24.50 7.73
C ARG A 41 7.59 24.93 6.58
N HIS A 42 8.68 24.22 6.30
CA HIS A 42 9.67 24.60 5.28
C HIS A 42 9.84 23.59 4.14
N ARG A 43 8.84 22.75 3.88
CA ARG A 43 8.82 22.00 2.61
C ARG A 43 8.31 22.92 1.51
N ALA A 44 9.22 23.68 0.92
CA ALA A 44 8.92 24.32 -0.36
C ALA A 44 8.60 23.22 -1.38
N ALA A 45 7.48 23.36 -2.08
CA ALA A 45 7.22 22.52 -3.23
C ALA A 45 8.36 22.74 -4.24
N VAL A 46 9.11 21.69 -4.54
CA VAL A 46 10.13 21.75 -5.59
C VAL A 46 9.40 21.75 -6.93
N THR A 47 9.59 22.81 -7.72
CA THR A 47 9.11 22.83 -9.11
C THR A 47 9.73 21.64 -9.83
N PRO A 48 8.92 20.72 -10.40
CA PRO A 48 9.45 19.58 -11.13
C PRO A 48 10.35 20.08 -12.26
N ALA A 49 11.56 19.52 -12.39
CA ALA A 49 12.45 19.84 -13.51
C ALA A 49 11.80 19.52 -14.87
N ASP A 50 10.90 18.53 -14.88
CA ASP A 50 10.02 18.22 -16.00
C ASP A 50 8.59 17.96 -15.48
N PRO A 51 7.70 18.97 -15.55
CA PRO A 51 6.29 18.82 -15.20
C PRO A 51 5.54 17.86 -16.13
N ALA A 52 5.94 17.76 -17.40
CA ALA A 52 5.30 16.91 -18.38
C ALA A 52 5.54 15.42 -18.07
N SER A 53 6.75 15.06 -17.60
CA SER A 53 7.04 13.71 -17.11
C SER A 53 6.12 13.28 -15.96
N ARG A 54 5.73 14.20 -15.06
CA ARG A 54 4.77 13.88 -13.98
C ARG A 54 3.37 13.58 -14.49
N ALA A 55 2.97 14.19 -15.61
CA ALA A 55 1.67 13.95 -16.24
C ALA A 55 1.68 12.75 -17.19
N THR A 56 2.85 12.30 -17.63
CA THR A 56 2.99 11.29 -18.68
C THR A 56 3.07 9.88 -18.10
N ARG A 57 2.04 9.08 -18.36
CA ARG A 57 1.92 7.71 -17.83
C ARG A 57 3.08 6.78 -18.22
N ALA A 58 3.73 7.03 -19.35
CA ALA A 58 4.88 6.27 -19.84
C ALA A 58 6.21 6.59 -19.13
N LEU A 59 6.28 7.73 -18.43
CA LEU A 59 7.50 8.24 -17.80
C LEU A 59 7.45 8.14 -16.27
N ILE A 60 6.43 7.50 -15.70
CA ILE A 60 6.33 7.22 -14.26
C ILE A 60 6.88 5.81 -14.02
N SER A 61 8.02 5.70 -13.34
CA SER A 61 8.63 4.41 -12.96
C SER A 61 7.83 3.64 -11.92
N VAL A 62 6.98 4.32 -11.15
CA VAL A 62 6.09 3.73 -10.14
C VAL A 62 4.69 3.57 -10.72
N PRO A 63 4.16 2.33 -10.84
CA PRO A 63 2.80 2.10 -11.32
C PRO A 63 1.77 2.95 -10.55
N ARG A 64 0.99 3.74 -11.28
CA ARG A 64 -0.06 4.58 -10.67
C ARG A 64 -1.23 3.70 -10.20
N ILE A 65 -1.47 3.69 -8.89
CA ILE A 65 -2.66 3.11 -8.28
C ILE A 65 -3.80 4.13 -8.34
N ALA A 66 -4.69 3.98 -9.33
CA ALA A 66 -5.73 4.97 -9.64
C ALA A 66 -7.14 4.59 -9.15
N GLY A 67 -7.28 3.59 -8.28
CA GLY A 67 -8.62 3.12 -7.86
C GLY A 67 -9.45 2.50 -8.99
N ARG A 68 -8.81 1.95 -10.03
CA ARG A 68 -9.51 1.37 -11.20
C ARG A 68 -9.21 -0.11 -11.37
N PRO A 69 -9.47 -0.97 -10.36
CA PRO A 69 -9.28 -2.41 -10.51
C PRO A 69 -10.13 -2.92 -11.67
N LYS A 70 -9.56 -3.81 -12.50
CA LYS A 70 -10.25 -4.48 -13.62
C LYS A 70 -10.61 -5.94 -13.29
N ALA A 71 -10.14 -6.43 -12.15
CA ALA A 71 -10.36 -7.76 -11.63
C ALA A 71 -10.61 -7.65 -10.12
N PRO A 72 -11.14 -8.69 -9.47
CA PRO A 72 -11.26 -8.73 -8.02
C PRO A 72 -9.92 -8.49 -7.32
N VAL A 73 -9.93 -7.65 -6.28
CA VAL A 73 -8.79 -7.31 -5.44
C VAL A 73 -9.16 -7.56 -3.98
N LEU A 74 -8.34 -8.35 -3.30
CA LEU A 74 -8.41 -8.53 -1.86
C LEU A 74 -7.09 -8.04 -1.26
N SER A 75 -7.12 -6.98 -0.44
CA SER A 75 -5.94 -6.45 0.23
C SER A 75 -5.85 -6.92 1.68
N LEU A 76 -4.62 -7.04 2.18
CA LEU A 76 -4.28 -7.18 3.59
C LEU A 76 -3.40 -6.00 3.97
N HIS A 77 -3.68 -5.36 5.11
CA HIS A 77 -2.88 -4.21 5.56
C HIS A 77 -2.68 -4.19 7.07
N GLY A 78 -1.46 -3.88 7.51
CA GLY A 78 -1.14 -3.73 8.93
C GLY A 78 -1.65 -2.42 9.49
N LEU A 79 -2.39 -2.44 10.60
CA LEU A 79 -2.97 -1.23 11.20
C LEU A 79 -1.94 -0.20 11.65
N GLY A 80 -0.78 -0.67 12.12
CA GLY A 80 0.31 0.19 12.58
C GLY A 80 1.42 0.39 11.55
N ASP A 81 1.22 0.03 10.29
CA ASP A 81 2.25 0.17 9.25
C ASP A 81 2.64 1.64 9.05
N LEU A 82 3.88 1.99 9.38
CA LEU A 82 4.41 3.36 9.26
C LEU A 82 5.13 3.62 7.92
N PHE A 83 5.36 2.59 7.11
CA PHE A 83 5.98 2.73 5.79
C PHE A 83 4.92 3.02 4.72
N VAL A 84 3.79 2.31 4.78
CA VAL A 84 2.59 2.59 3.99
C VAL A 84 1.42 2.74 4.97
N PRO A 85 1.08 3.96 5.39
CA PRO A 85 0.05 4.18 6.41
C PRO A 85 -1.32 3.59 6.02
N PHE A 86 -2.06 3.06 6.99
CA PHE A 86 -3.39 2.49 6.78
C PHE A 86 -4.37 3.48 6.09
N SER A 87 -4.18 4.79 6.26
CA SER A 87 -4.95 5.82 5.56
C SER A 87 -4.86 5.72 4.02
N MET A 88 -3.80 5.09 3.48
CA MET A 88 -3.67 4.81 2.05
C MET A 88 -4.67 3.76 1.57
N GLU A 89 -5.00 2.76 2.38
CA GLU A 89 -6.08 1.80 2.06
C GLU A 89 -7.44 2.51 2.05
N GLN A 90 -7.67 3.46 2.95
CA GLN A 90 -8.89 4.27 2.96
C GLN A 90 -8.96 5.19 1.73
N ALA A 91 -7.84 5.77 1.32
CA ALA A 91 -7.76 6.56 0.09
C ALA A 91 -8.06 5.68 -1.14
N TYR A 92 -7.46 4.49 -1.22
CA TYR A 92 -7.72 3.55 -2.29
C TYR A 92 -9.19 3.11 -2.34
N ALA A 93 -9.81 2.83 -1.19
CA ALA A 93 -11.23 2.49 -1.09
C ALA A 93 -12.12 3.61 -1.64
N ARG A 94 -11.86 4.86 -1.25
CA ARG A 94 -12.56 6.04 -1.78
C ARG A 94 -12.36 6.18 -3.28
N ASP A 95 -11.15 5.99 -3.79
CA ASP A 95 -10.85 6.08 -5.23
C ASP A 95 -11.59 5.01 -6.03
N VAL A 96 -11.61 3.78 -5.52
CA VAL A 96 -12.36 2.67 -6.11
C VAL A 96 -13.87 2.92 -6.11
N ALA A 97 -14.41 3.44 -5.01
CA ALA A 97 -15.81 3.81 -4.90
C ALA A 97 -16.18 4.94 -5.88
N ARG A 98 -15.36 6.00 -5.97
CA ARG A 98 -15.55 7.10 -6.94
C ARG A 98 -15.54 6.62 -8.40
N HIS A 99 -14.89 5.50 -8.68
CA HIS A 99 -14.88 4.87 -10.00
C HIS A 99 -15.97 3.80 -10.20
N GLY A 100 -16.94 3.67 -9.27
CA GLY A 100 -18.03 2.70 -9.36
C GLY A 100 -17.56 1.23 -9.27
N ARG A 101 -16.36 1.00 -8.72
CA ARG A 101 -15.67 -0.30 -8.72
C ARG A 101 -15.56 -0.92 -7.34
N GLY A 102 -16.30 -0.41 -6.35
CA GLY A 102 -16.32 -0.94 -4.98
C GLY A 102 -16.61 -2.45 -4.93
N HIS A 103 -17.46 -2.93 -5.84
CA HIS A 103 -17.76 -4.35 -6.00
C HIS A 103 -16.58 -5.24 -6.43
N LEU A 104 -15.40 -4.67 -6.73
CA LEU A 104 -14.15 -5.39 -7.03
C LEU A 104 -13.13 -5.30 -5.91
N LEU A 105 -13.39 -4.59 -4.82
CA LEU A 105 -12.45 -4.41 -3.72
C LEU A 105 -13.00 -5.00 -2.43
N VAL A 106 -12.18 -5.81 -1.77
CA VAL A 106 -12.35 -6.26 -0.38
C VAL A 106 -11.05 -5.96 0.35
N GLN A 107 -11.11 -5.36 1.53
CA GLN A 107 -9.93 -5.01 2.32
C GLN A 107 -10.02 -5.69 3.68
N ARG A 108 -8.88 -6.07 4.24
CA ARG A 108 -8.78 -6.76 5.53
C ARG A 108 -7.66 -6.16 6.35
N ALA A 109 -8.01 -5.70 7.55
CA ALA A 109 -7.08 -5.15 8.51
C ALA A 109 -6.43 -6.26 9.34
N ILE A 110 -5.11 -6.15 9.55
CA ILE A 110 -4.31 -7.05 10.38
C ILE A 110 -3.66 -6.23 11.51
N ARG A 111 -3.79 -6.71 12.75
CA ARG A 111 -3.23 -6.11 13.97
C ARG A 111 -1.73 -6.40 14.04
N THR A 112 -0.97 -5.55 13.37
CA THR A 112 0.48 -5.54 13.36
C THR A 112 0.98 -4.12 13.08
N VAL A 113 2.19 -3.80 13.55
CA VAL A 113 2.84 -2.49 13.34
C VAL A 113 3.90 -2.57 12.24
N ASN A 114 4.53 -3.73 12.05
CA ASN A 114 5.57 -3.87 11.04
C ASN A 114 5.00 -4.04 9.63
N HIS A 115 5.77 -3.62 8.62
CA HIS A 115 5.39 -3.68 7.22
C HIS A 115 5.28 -5.14 6.75
N CYS A 116 4.15 -5.48 6.11
CA CYS A 116 3.86 -6.81 5.58
C CYS A 116 4.03 -7.98 6.58
N GLU A 117 3.92 -7.73 7.89
CA GLU A 117 4.07 -8.77 8.91
C GLU A 117 2.80 -9.64 8.96
N PHE A 118 2.61 -10.54 8.00
CA PHE A 118 1.46 -11.46 7.91
C PHE A 118 1.87 -12.91 8.19
N SER A 119 1.02 -13.66 8.88
CA SER A 119 1.21 -15.10 9.03
C SER A 119 0.85 -15.85 7.75
N ARG A 120 1.42 -17.05 7.56
CA ARG A 120 1.08 -17.92 6.43
C ARG A 120 -0.42 -18.25 6.38
N ALA A 121 -1.06 -18.39 7.54
CA ALA A 121 -2.49 -18.69 7.65
C ALA A 121 -3.36 -17.50 7.21
N GLU A 122 -2.99 -16.27 7.57
CA GLU A 122 -3.68 -15.04 7.15
C GLU A 122 -3.61 -14.89 5.62
N VAL A 123 -2.41 -15.02 5.05
CA VAL A 123 -2.18 -14.93 3.60
C VAL A 123 -2.90 -16.06 2.86
N GLY A 124 -2.78 -17.31 3.34
CA GLY A 124 -3.44 -18.46 2.72
C GLY A 124 -4.97 -18.35 2.75
N THR A 125 -5.54 -17.85 3.85
CA THR A 125 -6.99 -17.60 3.96
C THR A 125 -7.45 -16.48 3.02
N ALA A 126 -6.67 -15.41 2.91
CA ALA A 126 -6.92 -14.32 1.96
C ALA A 126 -6.85 -14.81 0.50
N TRP A 127 -5.80 -15.55 0.15
CA TRP A 127 -5.62 -16.14 -1.17
C TRP A 127 -6.79 -17.05 -1.56
N ASN A 128 -7.14 -18.00 -0.69
CA ASN A 128 -8.24 -18.92 -0.92
C ASN A 128 -9.58 -18.19 -1.10
N ALA A 129 -9.79 -17.09 -0.37
CA ALA A 129 -11.00 -16.28 -0.51
C ALA A 129 -11.02 -15.53 -1.86
N LEU A 130 -9.89 -14.94 -2.26
CA LEU A 130 -9.75 -14.28 -3.57
C LEU A 130 -9.95 -15.27 -4.72
N ALA A 131 -9.32 -16.44 -4.66
CA ALA A 131 -9.46 -17.47 -5.69
C ALA A 131 -10.92 -17.90 -5.85
N ARG A 132 -11.62 -18.21 -4.75
CA ARG A 132 -13.06 -18.54 -4.79
C ARG A 132 -13.91 -17.40 -5.36
N TRP A 133 -13.56 -16.16 -5.06
CA TRP A 133 -14.27 -15.00 -5.60
C TRP A 133 -14.11 -14.89 -7.11
N VAL A 134 -12.87 -14.98 -7.61
CA VAL A 134 -12.55 -14.98 -9.05
C VAL A 134 -13.27 -16.11 -9.76
N GLU A 135 -13.18 -17.34 -9.26
CA GLU A 135 -13.82 -18.50 -9.88
C GLU A 135 -15.35 -18.40 -9.88
N SER A 136 -15.96 -17.89 -8.80
CA SER A 136 -17.41 -17.67 -8.76
C SER A 136 -17.91 -16.66 -9.80
N ARG A 137 -17.05 -15.73 -10.24
CA ARG A 137 -17.36 -14.72 -11.26
C ARG A 137 -17.17 -15.22 -12.69
N ARG A 138 -16.30 -16.20 -12.93
CA ARG A 138 -16.05 -16.75 -14.27
C ARG A 138 -17.22 -17.58 -14.80
N GLY A 139 -18.04 -18.16 -13.90
CA GLY A 139 -19.19 -18.98 -14.26
C GLY A 139 -18.82 -20.32 -14.91
N PRO A 140 -19.77 -21.21 -15.22
CA PRO A 140 -19.51 -22.28 -16.18
C PRO A 140 -19.28 -21.62 -17.54
N GLY A 141 -18.42 -22.19 -18.39
CA GLY A 141 -18.32 -21.73 -19.78
C GLY A 141 -19.69 -21.59 -20.44
N LYS A 142 -19.77 -20.76 -21.50
CA LYS A 142 -21.00 -20.46 -22.24
C LYS A 142 -21.85 -21.73 -22.45
N GLY A 143 -22.99 -21.85 -21.76
CA GLY A 143 -23.83 -23.06 -21.90
C GLY A 143 -25.02 -23.19 -20.95
N HIS A 144 -24.98 -22.63 -19.74
CA HIS A 144 -26.08 -22.84 -18.79
C HIS A 144 -26.52 -21.53 -18.12
N GLY A 145 -27.77 -21.13 -18.39
CA GLY A 145 -28.43 -19.91 -17.89
C GLY A 145 -28.72 -19.87 -16.39
N SER A 146 -27.90 -20.52 -15.56
CA SER A 146 -28.01 -20.44 -14.11
C SER A 146 -27.32 -19.17 -13.60
N LYS A 147 -28.10 -18.25 -13.00
CA LYS A 147 -27.56 -17.11 -12.24
C LYS A 147 -26.77 -17.67 -11.04
N ARG A 148 -25.45 -17.79 -11.14
CA ARG A 148 -24.62 -18.14 -9.97
C ARG A 148 -24.53 -16.96 -9.02
N HIS A 149 -24.66 -17.26 -7.72
CA HIS A 149 -24.39 -16.32 -6.66
C HIS A 149 -22.88 -16.05 -6.58
N VAL A 150 -22.45 -14.81 -6.83
CA VAL A 150 -21.04 -14.42 -6.71
C VAL A 150 -20.64 -14.51 -5.23
N LYS A 151 -19.58 -15.26 -4.95
CA LYS A 151 -19.08 -15.45 -3.57
C LYS A 151 -18.09 -14.34 -3.23
N VAL A 152 -18.60 -13.18 -2.87
CA VAL A 152 -17.76 -12.05 -2.41
C VAL A 152 -17.16 -12.39 -1.04
N PRO A 153 -15.83 -12.31 -0.86
CA PRO A 153 -15.19 -12.50 0.43
C PRO A 153 -15.63 -11.43 1.41
N VAL A 154 -15.74 -11.80 2.68
CA VAL A 154 -15.92 -10.78 3.71
C VAL A 154 -14.63 -9.97 3.89
N GLY A 155 -14.79 -8.66 4.07
CA GLY A 155 -13.74 -7.71 4.44
C GLY A 155 -14.14 -6.89 5.66
N ASP A 156 -13.31 -5.91 6.00
CA ASP A 156 -13.56 -4.89 7.00
C ASP A 156 -14.08 -3.60 6.34
N ASP A 157 -14.89 -2.85 7.08
CA ASP A 157 -15.16 -1.45 6.73
C ASP A 157 -13.92 -0.62 7.10
N VAL A 158 -13.30 0.01 6.09
CA VAL A 158 -12.12 0.86 6.29
C VAL A 158 -12.46 2.35 6.30
N LEU A 159 -13.71 2.71 5.98
CA LEU A 159 -14.13 4.09 5.75
C LEU A 159 -14.96 4.65 6.89
N ASP A 160 -15.77 3.82 7.56
CA ASP A 160 -16.54 4.25 8.72
C ASP A 160 -15.61 4.51 9.92
N PRO A 161 -15.43 5.77 10.36
CA PRO A 161 -14.57 6.10 11.49
C PRO A 161 -15.02 5.44 12.80
N ALA A 162 -16.32 5.23 12.98
CA ALA A 162 -16.86 4.59 14.19
C ALA A 162 -16.46 3.11 14.24
N VAL A 163 -16.48 2.42 13.09
CA VAL A 163 -16.02 1.02 12.98
C VAL A 163 -14.51 0.91 13.19
N VAL A 164 -13.73 1.78 12.54
CA VAL A 164 -12.26 1.79 12.65
C VAL A 164 -11.78 2.10 14.06
N ALA A 165 -12.51 2.95 14.80
CA ALA A 165 -12.21 3.29 16.19
C ALA A 165 -12.57 2.21 17.21
N THR A 166 -13.24 1.12 16.81
CA THR A 166 -13.58 0.05 17.76
C THR A 166 -12.34 -0.67 18.26
N GLU A 167 -12.31 -1.04 19.55
CA GLU A 167 -11.21 -1.79 20.16
C GLU A 167 -10.92 -3.11 19.43
N THR A 168 -11.98 -3.72 18.89
CA THR A 168 -11.92 -4.99 18.17
C THR A 168 -11.55 -4.86 16.69
N TYR A 169 -11.32 -3.65 16.18
CA TYR A 169 -10.96 -3.46 14.77
C TYR A 169 -9.69 -4.24 14.41
N GLY A 170 -9.70 -4.90 13.24
CA GLY A 170 -8.62 -5.79 12.78
C GLY A 170 -8.57 -7.16 13.44
N CYS A 171 -9.40 -7.48 14.44
CA CYS A 171 -9.40 -8.81 15.06
C CYS A 171 -10.01 -9.91 14.19
N ARG A 172 -10.85 -9.54 13.21
CA ARG A 172 -11.56 -10.50 12.36
C ARG A 172 -10.62 -11.34 11.49
N PHE A 173 -9.51 -10.77 11.06
CA PHE A 173 -8.57 -11.44 10.16
C PHE A 173 -7.18 -11.64 10.75
N SER A 174 -6.92 -11.12 11.94
CA SER A 174 -5.65 -11.34 12.64
C SER A 174 -5.59 -12.71 13.31
N GLY A 175 -4.43 -13.36 13.22
CA GLY A 175 -4.10 -14.53 14.01
C GLY A 175 -4.03 -14.22 15.51
N ARG A 176 -4.20 -15.25 16.34
CA ARG A 176 -4.14 -15.11 17.80
C ARG A 176 -2.72 -14.99 18.35
N ALA A 177 -1.71 -15.36 17.56
CA ALA A 177 -0.31 -15.28 17.98
C ALA A 177 0.09 -13.82 18.18
N ARG A 178 0.55 -13.50 19.40
CA ARG A 178 1.00 -12.16 19.79
C ARG A 178 2.53 -12.07 19.81
N THR A 179 3.17 -12.52 18.74
CA THR A 179 4.63 -12.44 18.56
C THR A 179 5.02 -11.17 17.80
N GLY A 180 6.26 -10.70 17.95
CA GLY A 180 6.74 -9.53 17.22
C GLY A 180 5.93 -8.27 17.55
N THR A 181 5.63 -7.45 16.54
CA THR A 181 4.92 -6.19 16.78
C THR A 181 3.43 -6.37 17.04
N ARG A 182 2.87 -7.56 16.79
CA ARG A 182 1.49 -7.90 17.15
C ARG A 182 1.23 -7.85 18.65
N ALA A 183 2.27 -8.02 19.46
CA ALA A 183 2.18 -7.91 20.92
C ALA A 183 1.75 -6.52 21.39
N LEU A 184 1.92 -5.48 20.57
CA LEU A 184 1.59 -4.09 20.89
C LEU A 184 0.08 -3.79 20.83
N PHE A 185 -0.71 -4.65 20.20
CA PHE A 185 -2.16 -4.53 20.15
C PHE A 185 -2.81 -5.26 21.33
N ALA A 186 -3.93 -4.76 21.87
CA ALA A 186 -4.74 -5.52 22.81
C ALA A 186 -5.16 -6.87 22.22
N ALA A 187 -5.40 -7.86 23.09
CA ALA A 187 -5.78 -9.20 22.66
C ALA A 187 -7.14 -9.16 21.99
N CYS A 188 -7.29 -9.90 20.90
CA CYS A 188 -8.61 -10.08 20.31
C CYS A 188 -9.49 -10.94 21.23
N PRO A 189 -10.78 -10.60 21.37
CA PRO A 189 -11.70 -11.38 22.19
C PRO A 189 -11.77 -12.84 21.69
N SER A 190 -12.04 -13.76 22.60
CA SER A 190 -12.37 -15.13 22.25
C SER A 190 -13.65 -15.15 21.42
N ARG A 191 -13.55 -15.69 20.20
CA ARG A 191 -14.72 -16.04 19.38
C ARG A 191 -15.51 -17.19 19.97
#